data_AF-A0AB73HGG9-F1
#
_entry.id   AF-A0AB73HGG9-F1
#
_cell.length_a   1.000
_cell.length_b   1.000
_cell.length_c   1.000
_cell.angle_alpha   90.00
_cell.angle_beta   90.00
_cell.angle_gamma   90.00
#
_symmetry.space_group_name_H-M   'P 1'
#
loop_
_entity.id
_entity.type
_entity.pdbx_description
1 polymer ?
#
loop_
_entity_poly.entity_id
_entity_poly.type
_entity_poly.pdbx_seq_one_letter_code
_entity_poly.pdbx_strand_id
1 'polypeptide(L)'
;MLLLLSFLIKGGIVAVGEIFSLVDVNAFPTNPAVGAANNGGILSNVIEVIKTSVSIVGEELLVAGITLPLYFYVKNNKFGWVLSNLIGCLAFGIMHIVTYDFQLWPCLMVGLSRYPYSQAWKSTNSLRGGMYIHLISDLIILVPAMFIW
;
A
#
# COMPACT_ATOMS: atom_id res chain seq x y z
N MET A 1 -14.78 -7.05 -0.53
CA MET A 1 -14.76 -6.30 -1.81
C MET A 1 -13.58 -5.33 -1.90
N LEU A 2 -13.41 -4.38 -0.97
CA LEU A 2 -12.31 -3.39 -1.04
C LEU A 2 -10.89 -4.02 -0.96
N LEU A 3 -10.72 -5.07 -0.15
CA LEU A 3 -9.46 -5.84 -0.13
C LEU A 3 -9.12 -6.41 -1.51
N LEU A 4 -10.09 -7.08 -2.16
CA LEU A 4 -9.90 -7.62 -3.51
C LEU A 4 -9.58 -6.50 -4.52
N LEU A 5 -10.25 -5.36 -4.42
CA LEU A 5 -9.99 -4.21 -5.30
C LEU A 5 -8.55 -3.71 -5.16
N SER A 6 -7.95 -3.74 -3.97
CA SER A 6 -6.52 -3.38 -3.80
C SER A 6 -5.62 -4.31 -4.61
N PHE A 7 -5.84 -5.62 -4.51
CA PHE A 7 -5.07 -6.60 -5.29
C PHE A 7 -5.30 -6.44 -6.79
N LEU A 8 -6.54 -6.15 -7.24
CA LEU A 8 -6.83 -5.88 -8.64
C LEU A 8 -6.12 -4.62 -9.15
N ILE A 9 -6.03 -3.56 -8.34
CA ILE A 9 -5.26 -2.36 -8.69
C ILE A 9 -3.77 -2.69 -8.81
N LYS A 10 -3.19 -3.43 -7.84
CA LYS A 10 -1.78 -3.88 -7.91
C LYS A 10 -1.53 -4.66 -9.20
N GLY A 11 -2.32 -5.70 -9.45
CA GLY A 11 -2.19 -6.56 -10.64
C GLY A 11 -2.44 -5.80 -11.94
N GLY A 12 -3.42 -4.89 -11.98
CA GLY A 12 -3.70 -4.06 -13.15
C GLY A 12 -2.55 -3.13 -13.50
N ILE A 13 -1.90 -2.51 -12.51
CA ILE A 13 -0.72 -1.68 -12.72
C ILE A 13 0.43 -2.53 -13.28
N VAL A 14 0.72 -3.69 -12.70
CA VAL A 14 1.77 -4.59 -13.24
C VAL A 14 1.46 -4.99 -14.68
N ALA A 15 0.22 -5.42 -14.97
CA ALA A 15 -0.20 -5.83 -16.30
C ALA A 15 -0.05 -4.71 -17.35
N VAL A 16 -0.43 -3.47 -17.01
CA VAL A 16 -0.23 -2.33 -17.91
C VAL A 16 1.26 -2.09 -18.16
N GLY A 17 2.10 -2.17 -17.12
CA GLY A 17 3.54 -1.99 -17.27
C GLY A 17 4.16 -3.01 -18.24
N GLU A 18 3.73 -4.27 -18.11
CA GLU A 18 4.23 -5.39 -18.92
C GLU A 18 3.70 -5.37 -20.36
N ILE A 19 2.38 -5.20 -20.55
CA ILE A 19 1.72 -5.18 -21.88
C ILE A 19 2.31 -4.10 -22.79
N PHE A 20 2.60 -2.93 -22.22
CA PHE A 20 3.15 -1.81 -22.96
C PHE A 20 4.69 -1.76 -22.91
N SER A 21 5.34 -2.76 -22.32
CA SER A 21 6.81 -2.82 -22.15
C SER A 21 7.39 -1.55 -21.52
N LEU A 22 6.63 -0.92 -20.62
CA LEU A 22 7.03 0.30 -19.92
C LEU A 22 7.99 0.00 -18.77
N VAL A 23 8.05 -1.27 -18.34
CA VAL A 23 8.78 -1.67 -17.16
C VAL A 23 9.22 -3.13 -17.24
N ASP A 24 10.40 -3.42 -16.69
CA ASP A 24 10.83 -4.79 -16.42
C ASP A 24 10.41 -5.18 -15.01
N VAL A 25 9.35 -5.99 -14.92
CA VAL A 25 8.78 -6.44 -13.63
C VAL A 25 9.77 -7.30 -12.85
N ASN A 26 10.70 -7.97 -13.53
CA ASN A 26 11.73 -8.78 -12.86
C ASN A 26 12.83 -7.93 -12.23
N ALA A 27 12.95 -6.66 -12.65
CA ALA A 27 13.89 -5.70 -12.10
C ALA A 27 13.31 -4.91 -10.92
N PHE A 28 12.13 -5.27 -10.42
CA PHE A 28 11.53 -4.63 -9.25
C PHE A 28 12.29 -4.95 -7.97
N PRO A 29 12.67 -3.93 -7.18
CA PRO A 29 13.22 -4.15 -5.86
C PRO A 29 12.23 -4.95 -5.02
N THR A 30 12.71 -6.04 -4.44
CA THR A 30 11.95 -6.81 -3.47
C THR A 30 11.57 -5.89 -2.31
N ASN A 31 10.31 -5.95 -1.88
CA ASN A 31 9.90 -5.24 -0.68
C ASN A 31 10.83 -5.60 0.51
N PRO A 32 11.41 -4.62 1.23
CA PRO A 32 12.41 -4.91 2.25
C PRO A 32 11.94 -5.86 3.37
N ALA A 33 10.67 -5.78 3.78
CA ALA A 33 10.12 -6.68 4.81
C ALA A 33 10.01 -8.12 4.29
N VAL A 34 9.65 -8.30 3.01
CA VAL A 34 9.64 -9.60 2.34
C VAL A 34 11.06 -10.13 2.16
N GLY A 35 12.00 -9.28 1.76
CA GLY A 35 13.42 -9.64 1.64
C GLY A 35 14.02 -10.04 2.99
N ALA A 36 13.66 -9.37 4.07
CA ALA A 36 14.08 -9.72 5.43
C ALA A 36 13.48 -11.06 5.87
N ALA A 37 12.21 -11.34 5.55
CA ALA A 37 11.54 -12.60 5.87
C ALA A 37 12.15 -13.80 5.12
N ASN A 38 12.48 -13.63 3.83
CA ASN A 38 13.08 -14.70 3.01
C ASN A 38 14.48 -15.12 3.49
N ASN A 39 15.23 -14.22 4.11
CA ASN A 39 16.63 -14.45 4.51
C ASN A 39 16.78 -14.65 6.03
N GLY A 40 15.68 -14.62 6.78
CA GLY A 40 15.67 -14.68 8.25
C GLY A 40 15.30 -16.06 8.80
N GLY A 41 15.63 -16.28 10.07
CA GLY A 41 15.09 -17.41 10.84
C GLY A 41 13.68 -17.13 11.36
N ILE A 42 13.00 -18.17 11.88
CA ILE A 42 11.61 -18.07 12.36
C ILE A 42 11.43 -16.92 13.38
N LEU A 43 12.36 -16.76 14.32
CA LEU A 43 12.28 -15.70 15.33
C LEU A 43 12.40 -14.29 14.70
N SER A 44 13.33 -14.08 13.76
CA SER A 44 13.46 -12.78 13.08
C SER A 44 12.23 -12.48 12.22
N ASN A 45 11.64 -13.50 11.60
CA ASN A 45 10.45 -13.35 10.77
C ASN A 45 9.22 -12.96 11.60
N VAL A 46 9.06 -13.54 12.80
CA VAL A 46 8.01 -13.13 13.74
C VAL A 46 8.20 -11.67 14.18
N ILE A 47 9.44 -11.26 14.47
CA ILE A 47 9.75 -9.88 14.82
C ILE A 47 9.39 -8.94 13.65
N GLU A 48 9.68 -9.33 12.41
CA GLU A 48 9.38 -8.54 11.22
C GLU A 48 7.86 -8.35 11.01
N VAL A 49 7.07 -9.40 11.24
CA VAL A 49 5.60 -9.32 11.21
C VAL A 49 5.08 -8.33 12.26
N ILE A 50 5.63 -8.35 13.48
CA ILE A 50 5.23 -7.43 14.55
C ILE A 50 5.59 -5.98 14.17
N LYS A 51 6.82 -5.75 13.71
CA LYS A 51 7.27 -4.42 13.27
C LYS A 51 6.40 -3.88 12.14
N THR A 52 6.13 -4.71 11.12
CA THR A 52 5.29 -4.34 9.98
C THR A 52 3.87 -4.00 10.44
N SER A 53 3.29 -4.81 11.34
CA SER A 53 1.96 -4.55 11.90
C SER A 53 1.86 -3.20 12.62
N VAL A 54 2.90 -2.82 13.37
CA VAL A 54 2.97 -1.50 14.02
C VAL A 54 3.19 -0.38 13.00
N SER A 55 4.06 -0.60 12.01
CA SER A 55 4.34 0.37 10.92
C SER A 55 3.06 0.73 10.15
N ILE A 56 2.24 -0.27 9.81
CA ILE A 56 0.97 -0.09 9.08
C ILE A 56 0.05 0.91 9.78
N VAL A 57 -0.05 0.87 11.11
CA VAL A 57 -0.85 1.84 11.87
C VAL A 57 -0.30 3.26 11.67
N GLY A 58 1.03 3.41 11.72
CA GLY A 58 1.70 4.68 11.45
C GLY A 58 1.45 5.18 10.02
N GLU A 59 1.54 4.30 9.03
CA GLU A 59 1.29 4.64 7.62
C GLU A 59 -0.14 5.11 7.38
N GLU A 60 -1.13 4.42 7.95
CA GLU A 60 -2.55 4.81 7.83
C GLU A 60 -2.80 6.17 8.48
N LEU A 61 -2.23 6.42 9.67
CA LEU A 61 -2.34 7.72 10.34
C LEU A 61 -1.65 8.83 9.54
N LEU A 62 -0.47 8.56 8.98
CA LEU A 62 0.27 9.51 8.19
C LEU A 62 -0.55 9.96 6.97
N VAL A 63 -1.14 9.03 6.22
CA VAL A 63 -1.89 9.43 5.01
C VAL A 63 -3.30 9.89 5.33
N ALA A 64 -3.89 9.50 6.47
CA ALA A 64 -5.06 10.18 7.01
C ALA A 64 -4.77 11.66 7.30
N GLY A 65 -3.58 11.96 7.83
CA GLY A 65 -3.08 13.32 8.04
C GLY A 65 -2.91 14.16 6.77
N ILE A 66 -2.86 13.53 5.59
CA ILE A 66 -2.84 14.21 4.29
C ILE A 66 -4.25 14.26 3.69
N THR A 67 -4.90 13.10 3.61
CA THR A 67 -6.14 12.87 2.88
C THR A 67 -7.33 13.56 3.53
N LEU A 68 -7.47 13.46 4.86
CA LEU A 68 -8.64 13.99 5.56
C LEU A 68 -8.67 15.53 5.55
N PRO A 69 -7.57 16.25 5.85
CA PRO A 69 -7.57 17.72 5.74
C PRO A 69 -7.92 18.20 4.34
N LEU A 70 -7.35 17.57 3.31
CA LEU A 70 -7.69 17.88 1.92
C LEU A 70 -9.18 17.64 1.65
N TYR A 71 -9.72 16.51 2.08
CA TYR A 71 -11.14 16.20 1.89
C TYR A 71 -12.04 17.21 2.59
N PHE A 72 -11.72 17.59 3.83
CA PHE A 72 -12.50 18.58 4.57
C PHE A 72 -12.45 19.97 3.92
N TYR A 73 -11.32 20.33 3.30
CA TYR A 73 -11.18 21.56 2.53
C TYR A 73 -12.07 21.58 1.28
N VAL A 74 -12.20 20.44 0.56
CA VAL A 74 -13.02 20.33 -0.66
C VAL A 74 -14.33 19.57 -0.48
N LYS A 75 -14.84 19.44 0.75
CA LYS A 75 -15.98 18.54 1.09
C LYS A 75 -17.27 18.81 0.31
N ASN A 76 -17.46 20.06 -0.15
CA ASN A 76 -18.65 20.48 -0.91
C ASN A 76 -18.58 20.07 -2.39
N ASN A 77 -17.41 19.62 -2.87
CA ASN A 77 -17.25 19.13 -4.23
C ASN A 77 -17.69 17.65 -4.30
N LYS A 78 -18.52 17.30 -5.29
CA LYS A 78 -18.96 15.91 -5.53
C LYS A 78 -17.81 14.92 -5.74
N PHE A 79 -16.66 15.41 -6.22
CA PHE A 79 -15.42 14.65 -6.40
C PHE A 79 -14.40 14.86 -5.29
N GLY A 80 -14.73 15.63 -4.25
CA GLY A 80 -13.77 16.02 -3.21
C GLY A 80 -13.09 14.82 -2.57
N TRP A 81 -13.87 13.79 -2.20
CA TRP A 81 -13.32 12.55 -1.66
C TRP A 81 -12.41 11.81 -2.64
N VAL A 82 -12.84 11.67 -3.90
CA VAL A 82 -12.10 10.94 -4.93
C VAL A 82 -10.73 11.59 -5.15
N LEU A 83 -10.71 12.92 -5.28
CA LEU A 83 -9.49 13.67 -5.51
C LEU A 83 -8.57 13.66 -4.30
N SER A 84 -9.09 13.89 -3.09
CA SER A 84 -8.27 13.85 -1.87
C SER A 84 -7.69 12.47 -1.60
N ASN A 85 -8.46 11.41 -1.84
CA ASN A 85 -7.99 10.04 -1.71
C ASN A 85 -6.88 9.74 -2.74
N LEU A 86 -7.08 10.13 -4.00
CA LEU A 86 -6.06 9.98 -5.04
C LEU A 86 -4.76 10.71 -4.68
N ILE A 87 -4.84 11.95 -4.18
CA ILE A 87 -3.68 12.71 -3.73
C ILE A 87 -2.97 11.99 -2.57
N GLY A 88 -3.71 11.47 -1.59
CA GLY A 88 -3.13 10.68 -0.49
C GLY A 88 -2.42 9.42 -0.96
N CYS A 89 -2.98 8.73 -1.96
CA CYS A 89 -2.38 7.56 -2.60
C CYS A 89 -1.07 7.92 -3.32
N LEU A 90 -1.07 9.00 -4.11
CA LEU A 90 0.11 9.47 -4.83
C LEU A 90 1.22 9.93 -3.88
N ALA A 91 0.86 10.71 -2.85
CA ALA A 91 1.80 11.16 -1.83
C ALA A 91 2.50 9.96 -1.16
N PHE A 92 1.75 8.91 -0.85
CA PHE A 92 2.34 7.70 -0.28
C PHE A 92 3.24 6.93 -1.22
N GLY A 93 2.84 6.77 -2.48
CA GLY A 93 3.72 6.17 -3.48
C GLY A 93 5.06 6.92 -3.57
N ILE A 94 5.01 8.25 -3.59
CA ILE A 94 6.21 9.10 -3.63
C ILE A 94 7.08 8.93 -2.36
N MET A 95 6.47 8.79 -1.18
CA MET A 95 7.23 8.52 0.06
C MET A 95 8.03 7.20 0.00
N HIS A 96 7.69 6.29 -0.92
CA HIS A 96 8.40 5.03 -1.13
C HIS A 96 9.49 5.11 -2.21
N ILE A 97 9.73 6.28 -2.81
CA ILE A 97 10.62 6.40 -3.96
C ILE A 97 12.06 5.95 -3.64
N VAL A 98 12.54 6.23 -2.43
CA VAL A 98 13.87 5.80 -1.97
C VAL A 98 13.88 4.30 -1.68
N THR A 99 12.79 3.75 -1.17
CA THR A 99 12.65 2.31 -0.87
C THR A 99 12.67 1.45 -2.13
N TYR A 100 12.17 1.99 -3.25
CA TYR A 100 12.10 1.30 -4.54
C TYR A 100 13.12 1.83 -5.54
N ASP A 101 14.30 2.28 -5.09
CA ASP A 101 15.42 2.70 -5.95
C ASP A 101 15.03 3.68 -7.07
N PHE A 102 14.19 4.65 -6.74
CA PHE A 102 13.64 5.66 -7.65
C PHE A 102 12.78 5.11 -8.80
N GLN A 103 12.39 3.84 -8.76
CA GLN A 103 11.48 3.24 -9.72
C GLN A 103 10.03 3.69 -9.44
N LEU A 104 9.44 4.37 -10.42
CA LEU A 104 8.09 4.93 -10.27
C LEU A 104 6.99 3.87 -10.25
N TRP A 105 7.17 2.74 -10.94
CA TRP A 105 6.10 1.74 -11.08
C TRP A 105 5.76 1.01 -9.78
N PRO A 106 6.74 0.51 -9.00
CA PRO A 106 6.47 -0.02 -7.66
C PRO A 106 5.85 1.03 -6.74
N CYS A 107 6.27 2.29 -6.82
CA CYS A 107 5.68 3.41 -6.07
C CYS A 107 4.21 3.63 -6.40
N LEU A 108 3.84 3.63 -7.70
CA LEU A 108 2.46 3.74 -8.13
C LEU A 108 1.64 2.52 -7.70
N MET A 109 2.22 1.33 -7.75
CA MET A 109 1.59 0.10 -7.29
C MET A 109 1.23 0.17 -5.80
N VAL A 110 2.19 0.52 -4.93
CA VAL A 110 1.92 0.64 -3.47
C VAL A 110 1.01 1.83 -3.14
N GLY A 111 1.16 2.94 -3.85
CA GLY A 111 0.36 4.15 -3.66
C GLY A 111 -1.10 3.94 -4.02
N LEU A 112 -1.37 3.57 -5.27
CA LEU A 112 -2.72 3.47 -5.82
C LEU A 112 -3.50 2.26 -5.30
N SER A 113 -2.82 1.16 -4.99
CA SER A 113 -3.47 0.00 -4.36
C SER A 113 -4.07 0.31 -3.00
N ARG A 114 -3.68 1.44 -2.38
CA ARG A 114 -4.25 1.89 -1.13
C ARG A 114 -5.56 2.65 -1.25
N TYR A 115 -5.94 3.07 -2.45
CA TYR A 115 -7.19 3.79 -2.67
C TYR A 115 -8.41 3.10 -2.01
N PRO A 116 -8.54 1.75 -2.07
CA PRO A 116 -9.61 1.03 -1.37
C PRO A 116 -9.50 1.04 0.16
N TYR A 117 -8.31 1.20 0.75
CA TYR A 117 -8.15 1.24 2.21
C TYR A 117 -8.68 2.56 2.75
N SER A 118 -8.29 3.66 2.11
CA SER A 118 -8.82 4.98 2.44
C SER A 118 -10.32 5.05 2.14
N GLN A 119 -10.79 4.44 1.05
CA GLN A 119 -12.23 4.29 0.78
C GLN A 119 -12.97 3.56 1.91
N ALA A 120 -12.32 2.59 2.57
CA ALA A 120 -12.90 1.92 3.72
C ALA A 120 -13.11 2.89 4.89
N TRP A 121 -12.23 3.89 5.09
CA TRP A 121 -12.43 4.92 6.12
C TRP A 121 -13.75 5.65 5.95
N LYS A 122 -14.06 6.08 4.72
CA LYS A 122 -15.33 6.75 4.41
C LYS A 122 -16.52 5.81 4.55
N SER A 123 -16.36 4.56 4.16
CA SER A 123 -17.44 3.57 4.14
C SER A 123 -17.81 3.09 5.55
N THR A 124 -16.85 3.06 6.48
CA THR A 124 -17.05 2.62 7.87
C THR A 124 -17.07 3.77 8.87
N ASN A 125 -16.84 5.00 8.41
CA ASN A 125 -16.61 6.18 9.25
C ASN A 125 -15.52 5.94 10.32
N SER A 126 -14.46 5.21 9.98
CA SER A 126 -13.40 4.81 10.90
C SER A 126 -12.11 4.46 10.18
N LEU A 127 -10.96 4.93 10.69
CA LEU A 127 -9.64 4.55 10.16
C LEU A 127 -9.35 3.05 10.30
N ARG A 128 -10.00 2.38 11.26
CA ARG A 128 -9.81 0.94 11.53
C ARG A 128 -10.09 0.08 10.31
N GLY A 129 -11.08 0.45 9.49
CA GLY A 129 -11.42 -0.29 8.29
C GLY A 129 -10.27 -0.34 7.28
N GLY A 130 -9.56 0.78 7.09
CA GLY A 130 -8.37 0.82 6.23
C GLY A 130 -7.20 0.05 6.84
N MET A 131 -6.96 0.24 8.14
CA MET A 131 -5.92 -0.49 8.89
C MET A 131 -6.04 -2.01 8.77
N TYR A 132 -7.26 -2.56 8.91
CA TYR A 132 -7.46 -4.01 8.78
C TYR A 132 -7.20 -4.50 7.36
N ILE A 133 -7.67 -3.77 6.34
CA ILE A 133 -7.44 -4.16 4.95
C ILE A 133 -5.95 -4.08 4.59
N HIS A 134 -5.28 -3.03 5.04
CA HIS A 134 -3.84 -2.84 4.84
C HIS A 134 -3.06 -3.98 5.48
N LEU A 135 -3.32 -4.25 6.77
CA LEU A 135 -2.69 -5.35 7.50
C LEU A 135 -2.89 -6.70 6.82
N ILE A 136 -4.13 -7.03 6.44
CA ILE A 136 -4.41 -8.30 5.77
C ILE A 136 -3.70 -8.36 4.41
N SER A 137 -3.68 -7.28 3.63
CA SER A 137 -3.01 -7.26 2.33
C SER A 137 -1.51 -7.53 2.43
N ASP A 138 -0.87 -6.95 3.43
CA ASP A 138 0.58 -7.12 3.64
C ASP A 138 0.90 -8.50 4.23
N LEU A 139 0.08 -9.00 5.17
CA LEU A 139 0.25 -10.35 5.72
C LEU A 139 0.07 -11.45 4.68
N ILE A 140 -0.82 -11.28 3.70
CA ILE A 140 -0.98 -12.22 2.58
C ILE A 140 0.32 -12.38 1.77
N ILE A 141 1.16 -11.35 1.72
CA ILE A 141 2.43 -11.38 1.00
C ILE A 141 3.58 -11.80 1.94
N LEU A 142 3.61 -11.22 3.14
CA LEU A 142 4.70 -11.40 4.11
C LEU A 142 4.70 -12.79 4.75
N VAL A 143 3.54 -13.35 5.11
CA VAL A 143 3.48 -14.64 5.81
C VAL A 143 4.00 -15.79 4.93
N PRO A 144 3.61 -15.94 3.65
CA PRO A 144 4.19 -16.95 2.78
C PRO A 144 5.71 -16.82 2.61
N ALA A 145 6.23 -15.59 2.54
CA ALA A 145 7.67 -15.32 2.43
C ALA A 145 8.48 -15.86 3.61
N MET A 146 7.86 -16.03 4.78
CA MET A 146 8.52 -16.62 5.96
C MET A 146 8.82 -18.12 5.81
N PHE A 147 8.23 -18.79 4.83
CA PHE A 147 8.31 -20.25 4.64
C PHE A 147 8.97 -20.66 3.31
N ILE A 148 9.39 -19.69 2.50
CA ILE A 148 10.14 -19.95 1.27
C ILE A 148 11.61 -20.06 1.69
N TRP A 149 12.19 -21.27 1.54
CA TRP A 149 13.58 -21.61 1.82
C TRP A 149 14.32 -21.92 0.53
#